data_AF-A0A818SWZ0-F1
#
_entry.id   AF-A0A818SWZ0-F1
#
_cell.length_a   1.000
_cell.length_b   1.000
_cell.length_c   1.000
_cell.angle_alpha   90.00
_cell.angle_beta   90.00
_cell.angle_gamma   90.00
#
_symmetry.space_group_name_H-M   'P 1'
#
loop_
_entity.id
_entity.type
_entity.pdbx_description
1 polymer ?
#
loop_
_entity_poly.entity_id
_entity_poly.type
_entity_poly.pdbx_seq_one_letter_code
_entity_poly.pdbx_strand_id
1 'polypeptide(L)'
;MPSVFGINNLKFTIKNDIMIENECDYINVIKREIDDRLVGKSSGKRAILVFFESNRKLKEFYDSTALGSLKELTVYLTEEASLDEKEILIKRATTSDQITLFTRTFGRGTDFKCDDQIVATNGGTHVIQTFLSEEVQIKGRTARQGDHRSYSMILLDRDLEKFHTEKVDIEDVKKEGFYTSRTVCLMDATGSMYYLLHKCKNTVDIMFERASEILKEQNIKSDSFQLQFVVYRNYNSREDKILQSSPWETKPDNLRAFMNTIEVEGGWNNEAIEIGLWHANEENERENITQVILIVAEQTGGRCEMLDINSSSGSQMLTDLITEEILRNVGGSTKGNALVEAYRKIFHKDYT
;
A
#
# COMPACT_ATOMS: atom_id res chain seq x y z
N MET A 1 -9.70 -6.94 -33.68
CA MET A 1 -9.70 -6.70 -32.22
C MET A 1 -9.28 -7.98 -31.50
N PRO A 2 -8.13 -8.02 -30.82
CA PRO A 2 -7.77 -9.16 -29.98
C PRO A 2 -8.30 -8.97 -28.55
N SER A 3 -8.63 -10.10 -27.91
CA SER A 3 -9.32 -10.24 -26.63
C SER A 3 -8.43 -9.95 -25.40
N VAL A 4 -9.01 -9.29 -24.39
CA VAL A 4 -8.31 -8.77 -23.19
C VAL A 4 -8.59 -9.60 -21.92
N PHE A 5 -9.40 -10.66 -21.99
CA PHE A 5 -9.73 -11.47 -20.80
C PHE A 5 -8.87 -12.73 -20.72
N GLY A 6 -7.68 -12.59 -20.13
CA GLY A 6 -6.96 -13.69 -19.50
C GLY A 6 -7.08 -13.56 -17.99
N ILE A 7 -7.72 -14.52 -17.33
CA ILE A 7 -7.92 -14.55 -15.88
C ILE A 7 -6.55 -14.61 -15.18
N ASN A 8 -6.27 -13.61 -14.35
CA ASN A 8 -5.01 -13.50 -13.61
C ASN A 8 -5.09 -14.37 -12.35
N ASN A 9 -4.29 -15.45 -12.28
CA ASN A 9 -4.34 -16.45 -11.20
C ASN A 9 -3.37 -16.16 -10.02
N LEU A 10 -2.98 -14.90 -9.83
CA LEU A 10 -2.07 -14.50 -8.76
C LEU A 10 -2.84 -14.22 -7.46
N LYS A 11 -2.66 -15.07 -6.44
CA LYS A 11 -3.01 -14.75 -5.06
C LYS A 11 -1.88 -13.91 -4.47
N PHE A 12 -2.07 -12.59 -4.44
CA PHE A 12 -1.11 -11.64 -3.89
C PHE A 12 -1.38 -11.39 -2.40
N THR A 13 -0.33 -11.25 -1.60
CA THR A 13 -0.44 -10.84 -0.20
C THR A 13 0.66 -9.83 0.10
N ILE A 14 0.30 -8.54 0.18
CA ILE A 14 1.21 -7.38 0.35
C ILE A 14 2.22 -7.55 1.51
N LYS A 15 1.92 -8.40 2.49
CA LYS A 15 2.65 -8.50 3.75
C LYS A 15 3.95 -9.32 3.70
N ASN A 16 4.21 -10.11 2.66
CA ASN A 16 5.35 -11.06 2.63
C ASN A 16 6.36 -10.86 1.49
N ASP A 17 6.05 -10.03 0.48
CA ASP A 17 6.83 -9.99 -0.79
C ASP A 17 7.67 -8.71 -0.99
N ILE A 18 7.63 -7.76 -0.03
CA ILE A 18 8.42 -6.51 -0.07
C ILE A 18 9.31 -6.43 1.18
N MET A 19 10.61 -6.25 0.97
CA MET A 19 11.63 -6.13 2.01
C MET A 19 12.37 -4.79 1.84
N ILE A 20 12.54 -4.03 2.91
CA ILE A 20 13.32 -2.77 2.93
C ILE A 20 14.49 -2.98 3.88
N GLU A 21 15.70 -2.80 3.38
CA GLU A 21 16.93 -3.22 4.06
C GLU A 21 17.97 -2.10 4.08
N ASN A 22 18.83 -2.10 5.11
CA ASN A 22 19.97 -1.20 5.21
C ASN A 22 21.17 -1.69 4.36
N GLU A 23 22.20 -0.86 4.19
CA GLU A 23 23.37 -1.21 3.37
C GLU A 23 24.11 -2.48 3.83
N CYS A 24 24.15 -2.75 5.13
CA CYS A 24 24.84 -3.91 5.71
C CYS A 24 24.08 -5.22 5.39
N ASP A 25 22.75 -5.16 5.35
CA ASP A 25 21.90 -6.33 5.21
C ASP A 25 21.41 -6.56 3.77
N TYR A 26 21.36 -5.52 2.94
CA TYR A 26 20.79 -5.53 1.58
C TYR A 26 21.34 -6.66 0.70
N ILE A 27 22.67 -6.78 0.59
CA ILE A 27 23.31 -7.83 -0.23
C ILE A 27 22.98 -9.23 0.33
N ASN A 28 23.00 -9.38 1.65
CA ASN A 28 22.75 -10.65 2.32
C ASN A 28 21.28 -11.09 2.17
N VAL A 29 20.35 -10.15 2.18
CA VAL A 29 18.92 -10.39 2.01
C VAL A 29 18.62 -10.79 0.57
N ILE A 30 19.19 -10.11 -0.44
CA ILE A 30 19.07 -10.52 -1.84
C ILE A 30 19.58 -11.96 -2.01
N LYS A 31 20.75 -12.28 -1.45
CA LYS A 31 21.31 -13.64 -1.53
C LYS A 31 20.42 -14.68 -0.86
N ARG A 32 19.87 -14.37 0.31
CA ARG A 32 18.96 -15.26 1.05
C ARG A 32 17.69 -15.53 0.27
N GLU A 33 17.09 -14.50 -0.31
CA GLU A 33 15.91 -14.66 -1.16
C GLU A 33 16.24 -15.48 -2.41
N ILE A 34 17.43 -15.31 -3.00
CA ILE A 34 17.89 -16.17 -4.10
C ILE A 34 17.95 -17.64 -3.63
N ASP A 35 18.58 -17.94 -2.51
CA ASP A 35 18.68 -19.31 -2.00
C ASP A 35 17.30 -19.93 -1.70
N ASP A 36 16.45 -19.20 -0.99
CA ASP A 36 15.11 -19.65 -0.59
C ASP A 36 14.21 -19.92 -1.79
N ARG A 37 14.40 -19.15 -2.86
CA ARG A 37 13.59 -19.23 -4.08
C ARG A 37 14.24 -20.08 -5.17
N LEU A 38 15.49 -20.50 -5.04
CA LEU A 38 16.14 -21.39 -5.99
C LEU A 38 15.61 -22.82 -5.85
N VAL A 39 15.21 -23.19 -4.63
CA VAL A 39 14.55 -24.46 -4.33
C VAL A 39 13.12 -24.44 -4.88
N GLY A 40 12.83 -25.37 -5.79
CA GLY A 40 11.51 -25.53 -6.38
C GLY A 40 10.50 -26.19 -5.44
N LYS A 41 9.26 -26.34 -5.93
CA LYS A 41 8.20 -27.08 -5.22
C LYS A 41 8.46 -28.61 -5.14
N SER A 42 9.41 -29.13 -5.89
CA SER A 42 9.81 -30.54 -5.94
C SER A 42 11.35 -30.66 -5.87
N SER A 43 11.94 -31.82 -6.17
CA SER A 43 13.39 -32.04 -6.16
C SER A 43 14.19 -31.26 -7.21
N GLY A 44 13.54 -30.39 -7.99
CA GLY A 44 14.17 -29.58 -9.05
C GLY A 44 14.32 -28.11 -8.64
N LYS A 45 15.26 -27.43 -9.26
CA LYS A 45 15.51 -26.00 -9.05
C LYS A 45 14.80 -25.15 -10.09
N ARG A 46 14.50 -23.91 -9.73
CA ARG A 46 13.84 -22.93 -10.60
C ARG A 46 14.80 -21.84 -11.07
N ALA A 47 14.40 -21.07 -12.07
CA ALA A 47 15.18 -19.96 -12.60
C ALA A 47 14.91 -18.66 -11.82
N ILE A 48 15.93 -17.83 -11.61
CA ILE A 48 15.83 -16.57 -10.88
C ILE A 48 16.34 -15.41 -11.73
N LEU A 49 15.50 -14.38 -11.85
CA LEU A 49 15.83 -13.13 -12.53
C LEU A 49 15.91 -12.00 -11.50
N VAL A 50 17.05 -11.34 -11.40
CA VAL A 50 17.27 -10.24 -10.45
C VAL A 50 17.51 -8.95 -11.22
N PHE A 51 16.71 -7.92 -10.98
CA PHE A 51 16.80 -6.65 -11.70
C PHE A 51 17.37 -5.56 -10.81
N PHE A 52 18.48 -4.95 -11.25
CA PHE A 52 19.15 -3.83 -10.59
C PHE A 52 18.93 -2.53 -11.33
N GLU A 53 18.90 -1.43 -10.58
CA GLU A 53 18.68 -0.08 -11.16
C GLU A 53 19.77 0.33 -12.16
N SER A 54 21.02 -0.07 -11.90
CA SER A 54 22.18 0.35 -12.69
C SER A 54 23.23 -0.75 -12.77
N ASN A 55 24.07 -0.69 -13.80
CA ASN A 55 25.24 -1.56 -13.99
C ASN A 55 26.17 -1.55 -12.75
N ARG A 56 26.33 -0.38 -12.11
CA ARG A 56 27.13 -0.23 -10.89
C ARG A 56 26.61 -1.12 -9.75
N LYS A 57 25.31 -1.06 -9.44
CA LYS A 57 24.70 -1.86 -8.36
C LYS A 57 24.71 -3.35 -8.67
N LEU A 58 24.50 -3.69 -9.94
CA LEU A 58 24.60 -5.07 -10.40
C LEU A 58 26.00 -5.64 -10.15
N LYS A 59 27.05 -4.91 -10.54
CA LYS A 59 28.44 -5.32 -10.34
C LYS A 59 28.80 -5.40 -8.86
N GLU A 60 28.36 -4.43 -8.07
CA GLU A 60 28.53 -4.42 -6.61
C GLU A 60 27.97 -5.70 -5.96
N PHE A 61 26.79 -6.16 -6.38
CA PHE A 61 26.25 -7.44 -5.94
C PHE A 61 27.03 -8.64 -6.49
N TYR A 62 27.38 -8.65 -7.78
CA TYR A 62 28.10 -9.74 -8.44
C TYR A 62 29.52 -9.99 -7.90
N ASP A 63 30.19 -8.92 -7.52
CA ASP A 63 31.55 -8.96 -6.95
C ASP A 63 31.56 -9.10 -5.43
N SER A 64 30.39 -9.07 -4.80
CA SER A 64 30.27 -9.26 -3.35
C SER A 64 30.71 -10.66 -2.92
N THR A 65 31.30 -10.74 -1.72
CA THR A 65 31.70 -12.02 -1.11
C THR A 65 30.49 -12.92 -0.80
N ALA A 66 29.31 -12.32 -0.61
CA ALA A 66 28.07 -13.03 -0.31
C ALA A 66 27.63 -13.96 -1.45
N LEU A 67 27.93 -13.61 -2.71
CA LEU A 67 27.59 -14.42 -3.88
C LEU A 67 28.54 -15.61 -4.11
N GLY A 68 29.60 -15.75 -3.30
CA GLY A 68 30.70 -16.70 -3.54
C GLY A 68 30.27 -18.12 -3.92
N SER A 69 29.26 -18.69 -3.25
CA SER A 69 28.76 -20.04 -3.54
C SER A 69 27.85 -20.14 -4.79
N LEU A 70 27.29 -19.02 -5.25
CA LEU A 70 26.35 -18.95 -6.37
C LEU A 70 26.98 -18.33 -7.63
N LYS A 71 28.23 -17.86 -7.55
CA LYS A 71 28.89 -17.11 -8.63
C LYS A 71 29.04 -17.94 -9.91
N GLU A 72 29.24 -19.26 -9.79
CA GLU A 72 29.34 -20.17 -10.95
C GLU A 72 28.00 -20.33 -11.69
N LEU A 73 26.88 -20.16 -10.98
CA LEU A 73 25.52 -20.29 -11.51
C LEU A 73 24.94 -18.93 -11.93
N THR A 74 25.64 -17.84 -11.62
CA THR A 74 25.16 -16.48 -11.85
C THR A 74 25.75 -15.88 -13.11
N VAL A 75 24.88 -15.49 -14.03
CA VAL A 75 25.25 -14.71 -15.21
C VAL A 75 24.64 -13.31 -15.10
N TYR A 76 25.24 -12.31 -15.72
CA TYR A 76 24.66 -10.98 -15.78
C TYR A 76 24.57 -10.46 -17.21
N LEU A 77 23.56 -9.64 -17.46
CA LEU A 77 23.34 -8.98 -18.74
C LEU A 77 23.21 -7.46 -18.51
N THR A 78 24.05 -6.71 -19.22
CA THR A 78 24.06 -5.23 -19.20
C THR A 78 23.87 -4.69 -20.61
N GLU A 79 23.59 -3.40 -20.74
CA GLU A 79 23.37 -2.74 -22.03
C GLU A 79 24.54 -2.90 -23.01
N GLU A 80 25.75 -3.09 -22.49
CA GLU A 80 27.02 -3.21 -23.23
C GLU A 80 27.13 -4.49 -24.06
N ALA A 81 26.30 -5.50 -23.80
CA ALA A 81 26.32 -6.76 -24.54
C ALA A 81 25.84 -6.59 -25.99
N SER A 82 26.43 -7.37 -26.91
CA SER A 82 26.01 -7.43 -28.31
C SER A 82 24.59 -8.01 -28.46
N LEU A 83 23.97 -7.83 -29.62
CA LEU A 83 22.61 -8.35 -29.88
C LEU A 83 22.56 -9.88 -29.82
N ASP A 84 23.56 -10.56 -30.35
CA ASP A 84 23.64 -12.03 -30.35
C ASP A 84 23.80 -12.58 -28.94
N GLU A 85 24.65 -11.95 -28.11
CA GLU A 85 24.83 -12.32 -26.70
C GLU A 85 23.54 -12.10 -25.90
N LYS A 86 22.82 -10.99 -26.15
CA LYS A 86 21.55 -10.70 -25.49
C LYS A 86 20.54 -11.82 -25.73
N GLU A 87 20.36 -12.26 -26.97
CA GLU A 87 19.38 -13.30 -27.29
C GLU A 87 19.73 -14.64 -26.63
N ILE A 88 21.01 -15.03 -26.65
CA ILE A 88 21.48 -16.26 -26.02
C ILE A 88 21.26 -16.22 -24.50
N LEU A 89 21.61 -15.09 -23.87
CA LEU A 89 21.51 -14.94 -22.42
C LEU A 89 20.07 -14.85 -21.93
N ILE A 90 19.17 -14.22 -22.69
CA ILE A 90 17.74 -14.19 -22.36
C ILE A 90 17.13 -15.60 -22.40
N LYS A 91 17.46 -16.41 -23.43
CA LYS A 91 16.98 -17.80 -23.51
C LYS A 91 17.55 -18.66 -22.38
N ARG A 92 18.82 -18.47 -22.04
CA ARG A 92 19.47 -19.19 -20.94
C ARG A 92 18.92 -18.76 -19.57
N ALA A 93 18.51 -17.51 -19.40
CA ALA A 93 18.04 -16.98 -18.13
C ALA A 93 16.83 -17.71 -17.55
N THR A 94 16.07 -18.40 -18.39
CA THR A 94 14.87 -19.16 -18.01
C THR A 94 15.09 -20.66 -17.86
N THR A 95 16.35 -21.15 -17.85
CA THR A 95 16.66 -22.57 -17.62
C THR A 95 16.79 -22.92 -16.14
N SER A 96 16.56 -24.18 -15.79
CA SER A 96 16.69 -24.65 -14.40
C SER A 96 18.08 -24.38 -13.81
N ASP A 97 18.14 -24.04 -12.52
CA ASP A 97 19.37 -23.72 -11.77
C ASP A 97 20.14 -22.48 -12.25
N GLN A 98 19.52 -21.64 -13.09
CA GLN A 98 20.15 -20.42 -13.59
C GLN A 98 19.71 -19.19 -12.78
N ILE A 99 20.71 -18.42 -12.32
CA ILE A 99 20.52 -17.07 -11.77
C ILE A 99 20.99 -16.07 -12.81
N THR A 100 20.14 -15.12 -13.16
CA THR A 100 20.51 -14.07 -14.12
C THR A 100 20.23 -12.68 -13.57
N LEU A 101 21.26 -11.84 -13.57
CA LEU A 101 21.20 -10.45 -13.13
C LEU A 101 21.01 -9.54 -14.34
N PHE A 102 20.10 -8.58 -14.25
CA PHE A 102 19.78 -7.64 -15.31
C PHE A 102 19.88 -6.20 -14.82
N THR A 103 20.24 -5.28 -15.71
CA THR A 103 19.97 -3.86 -15.47
C THR A 103 18.50 -3.52 -15.76
N ARG A 104 18.04 -2.39 -15.23
CA ARG A 104 16.67 -1.85 -15.38
C ARG A 104 16.17 -1.86 -16.82
N THR A 105 17.05 -1.63 -17.79
CA THR A 105 16.71 -1.55 -19.21
C THR A 105 16.12 -2.85 -19.77
N PHE A 106 16.56 -4.02 -19.28
CA PHE A 106 16.01 -5.32 -19.69
C PHE A 106 14.66 -5.65 -19.02
N GLY A 107 14.23 -4.86 -18.03
CA GLY A 107 12.86 -4.91 -17.52
C GLY A 107 11.83 -4.35 -18.53
N ARG A 108 12.27 -3.58 -19.52
CA ARG A 108 11.44 -2.94 -20.55
C ARG A 108 11.71 -3.56 -21.92
N GLY A 109 10.69 -4.20 -22.52
CA GLY A 109 10.77 -4.67 -23.91
C GLY A 109 11.27 -6.09 -24.13
N THR A 110 11.85 -6.73 -23.11
CA THR A 110 12.37 -8.10 -23.20
C THR A 110 11.32 -9.13 -22.77
N ASP A 111 11.12 -10.17 -23.57
CA ASP A 111 10.21 -11.29 -23.27
C ASP A 111 11.01 -12.49 -22.76
N PHE A 112 10.67 -12.97 -21.57
CA PHE A 112 11.32 -14.12 -20.91
C PHE A 112 10.39 -15.33 -20.99
N LYS A 113 10.47 -16.04 -22.12
CA LYS A 113 9.72 -17.28 -22.35
C LYS A 113 10.42 -18.45 -21.66
N CYS A 114 9.67 -19.14 -20.81
CA CYS A 114 10.16 -20.32 -20.10
C CYS A 114 9.76 -21.57 -20.89
N ASP A 115 10.68 -22.08 -21.72
CA ASP A 115 10.47 -23.35 -22.45
C ASP A 115 10.93 -24.58 -21.63
N ASP A 116 11.48 -24.37 -20.43
CA ASP A 116 11.98 -25.42 -19.55
C ASP A 116 10.87 -26.02 -18.66
N GLN A 117 10.52 -27.28 -18.93
CA GLN A 117 9.49 -28.02 -18.20
C GLN A 117 9.84 -28.23 -16.73
N ILE A 118 11.12 -28.30 -16.36
CA ILE A 118 11.56 -28.43 -14.96
C ILE A 118 11.26 -27.14 -14.22
N VAL A 119 11.53 -25.98 -14.82
CA VAL A 119 11.21 -24.67 -14.21
C VAL A 119 9.70 -24.49 -14.08
N ALA A 120 8.94 -24.83 -15.13
CA ALA A 120 7.47 -24.73 -15.11
C ALA A 120 6.83 -25.58 -14.00
N THR A 121 7.29 -26.82 -13.81
CA THR A 121 6.79 -27.74 -12.76
C THR A 121 7.22 -27.33 -11.35
N ASN A 122 8.31 -26.57 -11.21
CA ASN A 122 8.85 -26.12 -9.92
C ASN A 122 8.40 -24.71 -9.48
N GLY A 123 7.31 -24.19 -10.06
CA GLY A 123 6.74 -22.88 -9.70
C GLY A 123 7.22 -21.73 -10.57
N GLY A 124 7.74 -22.04 -11.77
CA GLY A 124 8.15 -21.10 -12.80
C GLY A 124 9.31 -20.21 -12.37
N THR A 125 9.61 -19.23 -13.22
CA THR A 125 10.66 -18.25 -12.94
C THR A 125 10.30 -17.37 -11.74
N HIS A 126 11.29 -17.07 -10.89
CA HIS A 126 11.17 -16.08 -9.83
C HIS A 126 11.78 -14.76 -10.27
N VAL A 127 11.12 -13.64 -9.94
CA VAL A 127 11.62 -12.30 -10.23
C VAL A 127 11.88 -11.56 -8.93
N ILE A 128 13.10 -11.05 -8.78
CA ILE A 128 13.51 -10.18 -7.68
C ILE A 128 13.78 -8.79 -8.26
N GLN A 129 13.05 -7.78 -7.79
CA GLN A 129 13.25 -6.39 -8.18
C GLN A 129 13.93 -5.61 -7.06
N THR A 130 15.06 -4.96 -7.34
CA THR A 130 15.87 -4.33 -6.29
C THR A 130 15.78 -2.80 -6.22
N PHE A 131 14.82 -2.21 -6.93
CA PHE A 131 14.62 -0.76 -7.04
C PHE A 131 13.16 -0.39 -7.30
N LEU A 132 12.75 0.83 -6.94
CA LEU A 132 11.42 1.34 -7.24
C LEU A 132 11.31 1.78 -8.71
N SER A 133 10.23 1.36 -9.39
CA SER A 133 9.89 1.85 -10.72
C SER A 133 8.38 2.10 -10.80
N GLU A 134 7.99 3.26 -11.32
CA GLU A 134 6.58 3.63 -11.57
C GLU A 134 5.86 2.66 -12.53
N GLU A 135 6.61 1.86 -13.29
CA GLU A 135 6.05 0.96 -14.29
C GLU A 135 5.71 -0.42 -13.70
N VAL A 136 4.42 -0.77 -13.72
CA VAL A 136 3.85 -2.13 -13.49
C VAL A 136 4.37 -3.17 -14.51
N GLN A 137 5.26 -2.78 -15.42
CA GLN A 137 5.64 -3.55 -16.60
C GLN A 137 6.50 -4.78 -16.31
N ILE A 138 7.43 -4.73 -15.35
CA ILE A 138 8.28 -5.90 -15.02
C ILE A 138 7.39 -7.05 -14.50
N LYS A 139 6.34 -6.70 -13.73
CA LYS A 139 5.37 -7.64 -13.16
C LYS A 139 4.51 -8.34 -14.22
N GLY A 140 4.12 -7.63 -15.28
CA GLY A 140 3.24 -8.14 -16.34
C GLY A 140 3.96 -8.81 -17.52
N ARG A 141 5.24 -8.50 -17.76
CA ARG A 141 6.00 -9.01 -18.92
C ARG A 141 6.62 -10.38 -18.68
N THR A 142 6.72 -10.79 -17.43
CA THR A 142 7.11 -12.14 -17.07
C THR A 142 5.91 -13.04 -16.93
N ALA A 143 4.71 -12.75 -17.47
CA ALA A 143 3.55 -13.66 -17.36
C ALA A 143 2.65 -13.59 -18.60
N ARG A 144 2.80 -14.54 -19.52
CA ARG A 144 1.82 -14.80 -20.59
C ARG A 144 1.52 -16.30 -20.64
N GLN A 145 0.22 -16.61 -20.76
CA GLN A 145 -0.34 -17.96 -20.91
C GLN A 145 -0.09 -18.96 -19.76
N GLY A 146 -0.72 -18.72 -18.60
CA GLY A 146 -1.03 -19.82 -17.65
C GLY A 146 0.12 -20.37 -16.78
N ASP A 147 1.31 -19.79 -16.86
CA ASP A 147 2.45 -20.18 -16.01
C ASP A 147 2.30 -19.70 -14.54
N HIS A 148 2.62 -20.58 -13.60
CA HIS A 148 2.75 -20.24 -12.18
C HIS A 148 4.09 -19.54 -11.96
N ARG A 149 4.11 -18.26 -11.56
CA ARG A 149 5.34 -17.48 -11.33
C ARG A 149 5.25 -16.71 -10.01
N SER A 150 6.39 -16.38 -9.41
CA SER A 150 6.44 -15.64 -8.13
C SER A 150 7.37 -14.43 -8.20
N TYR A 151 7.14 -13.43 -7.36
CA TYR A 151 7.81 -12.13 -7.40
C TYR A 151 8.16 -11.67 -5.98
N SER A 152 9.31 -11.02 -5.80
CA SER A 152 9.70 -10.33 -4.57
C SER A 152 10.38 -9.00 -4.89
N MET A 153 10.32 -8.06 -3.94
CA MET A 153 10.94 -6.74 -4.05
C MET A 153 11.83 -6.50 -2.84
N ILE A 154 13.10 -6.13 -3.07
CA ILE A 154 14.08 -5.88 -2.00
C ILE A 154 14.69 -4.50 -2.23
N LEU A 155 14.33 -3.52 -1.41
CA LEU A 155 14.71 -2.12 -1.58
C LEU A 155 15.80 -1.74 -0.58
N LEU A 156 16.77 -0.94 -1.03
CA LEU A 156 17.77 -0.34 -0.16
C LEU A 156 17.19 0.96 0.41
N ASP A 157 17.21 1.09 1.73
CA ASP A 157 16.63 2.22 2.47
C ASP A 157 17.10 3.58 1.94
N ARG A 158 18.42 3.74 1.76
CA ARG A 158 19.02 4.98 1.24
C ARG A 158 18.53 5.40 -0.15
N ASP A 159 18.07 4.44 -0.96
CA ASP A 159 17.59 4.74 -2.31
C ASP A 159 16.14 5.22 -2.31
N LEU A 160 15.41 4.97 -1.21
CA LEU A 160 14.10 5.56 -0.95
C LEU A 160 14.22 7.04 -0.59
N GLU A 161 15.33 7.47 0.02
CA GLU A 161 15.63 8.87 0.32
C GLU A 161 15.60 9.76 -0.93
N LYS A 162 15.92 9.22 -2.12
CA LYS A 162 15.90 9.97 -3.40
C LYS A 162 14.49 10.32 -3.89
N PHE A 163 13.48 9.64 -3.37
CA PHE A 163 12.08 9.92 -3.65
C PHE A 163 11.46 10.86 -2.60
N HIS A 164 12.22 11.25 -1.57
CA HIS A 164 11.88 12.29 -0.61
C HIS A 164 12.57 13.62 -0.99
N THR A 165 11.78 14.67 -1.17
CA THR A 165 12.25 16.04 -1.24
C THR A 165 12.76 16.46 0.13
N GLU A 166 13.92 17.13 0.13
CA GLU A 166 14.61 17.82 1.23
C GLU A 166 15.23 16.97 2.36
N LYS A 167 16.57 17.03 2.42
CA LYS A 167 17.44 16.56 3.49
C LYS A 167 17.19 17.36 4.78
N VAL A 168 16.22 16.96 5.57
CA VAL A 168 16.15 17.24 7.01
C VAL A 168 15.60 15.98 7.67
N ASP A 169 16.28 15.51 8.73
CA ASP A 169 15.82 14.47 9.68
C ASP A 169 16.03 12.98 9.37
N ILE A 170 17.29 12.54 9.16
CA ILE A 170 17.63 11.09 9.18
C ILE A 170 18.13 10.64 10.57
N GLU A 171 18.57 11.55 11.45
CA GLU A 171 19.10 11.17 12.77
C GLU A 171 18.02 11.05 13.87
N ASP A 172 16.86 11.68 13.69
CA ASP A 172 15.76 11.65 14.68
C ASP A 172 14.78 10.48 14.50
N VAL A 173 14.79 9.79 13.34
CA VAL A 173 13.87 8.69 13.02
C VAL A 173 14.20 7.39 13.78
N LYS A 174 15.41 7.25 14.33
CA LYS A 174 15.79 6.05 15.10
C LYS A 174 15.24 6.01 16.53
N LYS A 175 14.52 7.03 17.01
CA LYS A 175 14.01 7.02 18.40
C LYS A 175 12.51 7.20 18.61
N GLU A 176 11.71 7.80 17.73
CA GLU A 176 10.24 7.76 17.88
C GLU A 176 9.55 7.71 16.50
N GLY A 177 8.67 6.73 16.31
CA GLY A 177 8.09 6.39 15.01
C GLY A 177 7.14 7.45 14.43
N PHE A 178 7.36 7.80 13.16
CA PHE A 178 6.36 8.44 12.32
C PHE A 178 5.36 7.40 11.84
N TYR A 179 4.25 7.25 12.55
CA TYR A 179 3.06 6.63 12.00
C TYR A 179 2.12 7.74 11.56
N THR A 180 2.29 8.26 10.35
CA THR A 180 1.31 9.18 9.76
C THR A 180 0.09 8.39 9.32
N SER A 181 -0.98 8.38 10.13
CA SER A 181 -2.24 7.73 9.74
C SER A 181 -2.98 8.59 8.74
N ARG A 182 -3.17 8.09 7.51
CA ARG A 182 -4.02 8.72 6.49
C ARG A 182 -5.35 7.99 6.44
N THR A 183 -6.43 8.71 6.74
CA THR A 183 -7.78 8.16 6.88
C THR A 183 -8.72 8.83 5.88
N VAL A 184 -9.42 8.03 5.08
CA VAL A 184 -10.55 8.51 4.28
C VAL A 184 -11.83 8.20 5.03
N CYS A 185 -12.66 9.22 5.27
CA CYS A 185 -14.00 9.04 5.82
C CYS A 185 -15.03 9.21 4.70
N LEU A 186 -15.58 8.08 4.26
CA LEU A 186 -16.65 8.01 3.27
C LEU A 186 -18.00 8.20 3.97
N MET A 187 -18.79 9.15 3.49
CA MET A 187 -20.09 9.49 4.06
C MET A 187 -21.16 9.46 2.98
N ASP A 188 -22.26 8.77 3.26
CA ASP A 188 -23.48 8.92 2.49
C ASP A 188 -24.15 10.28 2.80
N ALA A 189 -24.56 11.00 1.75
CA ALA A 189 -25.33 12.24 1.83
C ALA A 189 -26.75 12.15 1.25
N THR A 190 -27.37 10.97 1.32
CA THR A 190 -28.80 10.81 1.10
C THR A 190 -29.64 11.53 2.16
N GLY A 191 -30.93 11.76 1.88
CA GLY A 191 -31.83 12.46 2.79
C GLY A 191 -31.94 11.85 4.20
N SER A 192 -31.78 10.53 4.34
CA SER A 192 -31.76 9.82 5.63
C SER A 192 -30.55 10.17 6.50
N MET A 193 -29.47 10.69 5.89
CA MET A 193 -28.22 11.04 6.57
C MET A 193 -28.18 12.47 7.10
N TYR A 194 -29.26 13.25 6.94
CA TYR A 194 -29.31 14.68 7.34
C TYR A 194 -28.84 14.92 8.77
N TYR A 195 -29.40 14.17 9.72
CA TYR A 195 -29.05 14.31 11.13
C TYR A 195 -27.62 13.86 11.43
N LEU A 196 -27.11 12.85 10.71
CA LEU A 196 -25.76 12.33 10.90
C LEU A 196 -24.70 13.29 10.35
N LEU A 197 -24.92 13.87 9.17
CA LEU A 197 -24.03 14.87 8.59
C LEU A 197 -24.01 16.15 9.42
N HIS A 198 -25.16 16.58 9.95
CA HIS A 198 -25.20 17.72 10.89
C HIS A 198 -24.45 17.44 12.19
N LYS A 199 -24.53 16.22 12.72
CA LYS A 199 -23.74 15.82 13.90
C LYS A 199 -22.26 15.74 13.58
N CYS A 200 -21.90 15.18 12.42
CA CYS A 200 -20.52 15.09 11.95
C CYS A 200 -19.85 16.48 11.91
N LYS A 201 -20.54 17.52 11.43
CA LYS A 201 -20.06 18.92 11.44
C LYS A 201 -19.61 19.39 12.84
N ASN A 202 -20.34 19.00 13.87
CA ASN A 202 -20.04 19.40 15.25
C ASN A 202 -18.99 18.50 15.92
N THR A 203 -18.88 17.24 15.50
CA THR A 203 -17.95 16.27 16.11
C THR A 203 -16.54 16.37 15.57
N VAL A 204 -16.34 16.96 14.37
CA VAL A 204 -15.00 17.11 13.75
C VAL A 204 -14.01 17.81 14.66
N ASP A 205 -14.36 18.95 15.26
CA ASP A 205 -13.44 19.67 16.15
C ASP A 205 -13.08 18.81 17.35
N ILE A 206 -14.09 18.18 17.96
CA ILE A 206 -13.94 17.37 19.16
C ILE A 206 -13.05 16.15 18.89
N MET A 207 -13.22 15.51 17.73
CA MET A 207 -12.38 14.39 17.29
C MET A 207 -10.91 14.81 17.18
N PHE A 208 -10.63 15.91 16.48
CA PHE A 208 -9.27 16.41 16.30
C PHE A 208 -8.66 16.87 17.63
N GLU A 209 -9.43 17.55 18.47
CA GLU A 209 -9.00 18.01 19.79
C GLU A 209 -8.60 16.84 20.67
N ARG A 210 -9.48 15.84 20.83
CA ARG A 210 -9.22 14.69 21.68
C ARG A 210 -8.11 13.79 21.15
N ALA A 211 -8.05 13.56 19.84
CA ALA A 211 -6.94 12.83 19.23
C ALA A 211 -5.61 13.54 19.51
N SER A 212 -5.56 14.85 19.28
CA SER A 212 -4.36 15.66 19.52
C SER A 212 -3.94 15.68 20.99
N GLU A 213 -4.89 15.67 21.93
CA GLU A 213 -4.60 15.63 23.37
C GLU A 213 -3.90 14.33 23.76
N ILE A 214 -4.45 13.18 23.35
CA ILE A 214 -3.83 11.86 23.61
C ILE A 214 -2.46 11.73 22.95
N LEU A 215 -2.30 12.24 21.73
CA LEU A 215 -1.01 12.20 21.04
C LEU A 215 0.04 13.05 21.78
N LYS A 216 -0.32 14.25 22.23
CA LYS A 216 0.57 15.13 23.02
C LYS A 216 1.00 14.48 24.34
N GLU A 217 0.08 13.83 25.06
CA GLU A 217 0.40 13.13 26.31
C GLU A 217 1.42 12.00 26.11
N GLN A 218 1.41 11.36 24.94
CA GLN A 218 2.32 10.27 24.60
C GLN A 218 3.56 10.72 23.82
N ASN A 219 3.84 12.03 23.79
CA ASN A 219 4.95 12.65 23.08
C ASN A 219 4.94 12.40 21.55
N ILE A 220 3.76 12.16 20.98
CA ILE A 220 3.55 11.99 19.53
C ILE A 220 3.09 13.34 18.96
N LYS A 221 3.61 13.73 17.79
CA LYS A 221 3.22 14.99 17.15
C LYS A 221 1.73 14.95 16.76
N SER A 222 1.00 16.04 16.98
CA SER A 222 -0.43 16.11 16.67
C SER A 222 -0.75 16.10 15.17
N ASP A 223 0.25 16.34 14.30
CA ASP A 223 0.15 16.22 12.84
C ASP A 223 0.45 14.79 12.35
N SER A 224 0.54 13.80 13.24
CA SER A 224 0.74 12.40 12.92
C SER A 224 -0.48 11.72 12.29
N PHE A 225 -1.56 12.44 12.00
CA PHE A 225 -2.68 11.90 11.24
C PHE A 225 -3.26 12.95 10.30
N GLN A 226 -3.77 12.46 9.18
CA GLN A 226 -4.48 13.22 8.16
C GLN A 226 -5.84 12.58 7.92
N LEU A 227 -6.84 13.43 7.73
CA LEU A 227 -8.20 13.01 7.45
C LEU A 227 -8.67 13.66 6.14
N GLN A 228 -9.38 12.87 5.35
CA GLN A 228 -10.09 13.35 4.17
C GLN A 228 -11.55 12.96 4.28
N PHE A 229 -12.45 13.90 3.99
CA PHE A 229 -13.87 13.66 3.92
C PHE A 229 -14.32 13.51 2.48
N VAL A 230 -15.04 12.43 2.23
CA VAL A 230 -15.48 12.07 0.90
C VAL A 230 -16.96 11.74 1.01
N VAL A 231 -17.76 12.53 0.32
CA VAL A 231 -19.22 12.45 0.35
C VAL A 231 -19.69 11.90 -0.98
N TYR A 232 -20.46 10.81 -0.94
CA TYR A 232 -21.09 10.25 -2.12
C TYR A 232 -22.61 10.31 -2.01
N ARG A 233 -23.29 10.27 -3.16
CA ARG A 233 -24.76 10.29 -3.28
C ARG A 233 -25.25 9.23 -4.24
N ASN A 234 -26.52 9.28 -4.64
CA ASN A 234 -27.12 8.35 -5.60
C ASN A 234 -26.62 8.59 -7.03
N TYR A 235 -26.62 7.54 -7.87
CA TYR A 235 -26.26 7.61 -9.29
C TYR A 235 -27.12 8.58 -10.13
N ASN A 236 -28.31 8.92 -9.66
CA ASN A 236 -29.21 9.89 -10.30
C ASN A 236 -28.96 11.34 -9.85
N SER A 237 -27.98 11.58 -8.96
CA SER A 237 -27.54 12.92 -8.61
C SER A 237 -26.86 13.57 -9.82
N ARG A 238 -26.78 14.91 -9.83
CA ARG A 238 -25.99 15.61 -10.85
C ARG A 238 -24.54 15.16 -10.78
N GLU A 239 -23.88 15.06 -11.92
CA GLU A 239 -22.49 14.57 -12.06
C GLU A 239 -21.52 15.29 -11.11
N ASP A 240 -21.69 16.61 -10.92
CA ASP A 240 -20.91 17.46 -10.01
C ASP A 240 -21.17 17.21 -8.52
N LYS A 241 -22.19 16.41 -8.18
CA LYS A 241 -22.63 16.11 -6.82
C LYS A 241 -22.62 14.62 -6.48
N ILE A 242 -22.32 13.73 -7.43
CA ILE A 242 -22.22 12.29 -7.17
C ILE A 242 -21.11 12.02 -6.15
N LEU A 243 -19.98 12.71 -6.27
CA LEU A 243 -18.83 12.61 -5.39
C LEU A 243 -18.29 14.01 -5.09
N GLN A 244 -18.07 14.33 -3.82
CA GLN A 244 -17.36 15.52 -3.39
C GLN A 244 -16.31 15.12 -2.35
N SER A 245 -15.09 15.62 -2.47
CA SER A 245 -14.03 15.35 -1.51
C SER A 245 -13.38 16.63 -0.99
N SER A 246 -12.95 16.59 0.27
CA SER A 246 -12.12 17.62 0.87
C SER A 246 -10.65 17.42 0.47
N PRO A 247 -9.80 18.45 0.64
CA PRO A 247 -8.36 18.22 0.74
C PRO A 247 -8.02 17.32 1.95
N TRP A 248 -6.80 16.79 1.95
CA TRP A 248 -6.20 16.13 3.10
C TRP A 248 -5.83 17.16 4.17
N GLU A 249 -6.27 16.93 5.40
CA GLU A 249 -6.14 17.91 6.47
C GLU A 249 -5.61 17.28 7.77
N THR A 250 -4.69 17.98 8.44
CA THR A 250 -4.21 17.68 9.80
C THR A 250 -4.92 18.53 10.87
N LYS A 251 -5.83 19.42 10.45
CA LYS A 251 -6.58 20.33 11.29
C LYS A 251 -8.06 20.36 10.90
N PRO A 252 -8.96 20.66 11.85
CA PRO A 252 -10.38 20.55 11.60
C PRO A 252 -10.97 21.71 10.76
N ASP A 253 -10.31 22.87 10.67
CA ASP A 253 -10.88 24.10 10.11
C ASP A 253 -11.40 23.93 8.66
N ASN A 254 -10.56 23.37 7.78
CA ASN A 254 -10.90 23.17 6.37
C ASN A 254 -11.93 22.04 6.18
N LEU A 255 -11.86 20.99 6.99
CA LEU A 255 -12.85 19.91 6.99
C LEU A 255 -14.22 20.41 7.45
N ARG A 256 -14.26 21.25 8.48
CA ARG A 256 -15.47 21.94 8.95
C ARG A 256 -16.03 22.83 7.86
N ALA A 257 -15.19 23.63 7.21
CA ALA A 257 -15.61 24.49 6.11
C ALA A 257 -16.20 23.65 4.96
N PHE A 258 -15.54 22.57 4.56
CA PHE A 258 -16.04 21.62 3.56
C PHE A 258 -17.38 21.05 3.97
N MET A 259 -17.51 20.51 5.19
CA MET A 259 -18.78 19.93 5.66
C MET A 259 -19.91 20.96 5.70
N ASN A 260 -19.63 22.23 5.99
CA ASN A 260 -20.65 23.28 5.93
C ASN A 260 -21.20 23.51 4.52
N THR A 261 -20.43 23.20 3.47
CA THR A 261 -20.90 23.25 2.07
C THR A 261 -21.72 22.03 1.64
N ILE A 262 -21.69 20.94 2.44
CA ILE A 262 -22.39 19.71 2.11
C ILE A 262 -23.87 19.79 2.53
N GLU A 263 -24.74 19.64 1.54
CA GLU A 263 -26.18 19.47 1.67
C GLU A 263 -26.56 18.01 1.36
N VAL A 264 -27.60 17.51 2.03
CA VAL A 264 -28.20 16.21 1.69
C VAL A 264 -29.03 16.33 0.44
N GLU A 265 -28.88 15.38 -0.47
CA GLU A 265 -29.63 15.34 -1.72
C GLU A 265 -29.75 13.89 -2.19
N GLY A 266 -30.93 13.50 -2.68
CA GLY A 266 -31.19 12.13 -3.12
C GLY A 266 -31.92 11.27 -2.08
N GLY A 267 -31.73 9.95 -2.15
CA GLY A 267 -32.46 8.94 -1.36
C GLY A 267 -33.44 8.08 -2.16
N TRP A 268 -33.47 8.19 -3.49
CA TRP A 268 -34.25 7.33 -4.39
C TRP A 268 -33.29 6.65 -5.37
N ASN A 269 -33.41 5.32 -5.54
CA ASN A 269 -32.52 4.43 -6.31
C ASN A 269 -31.16 4.16 -5.63
N ASN A 270 -30.26 3.44 -6.32
CA ASN A 270 -29.00 2.95 -5.77
C ASN A 270 -28.01 4.08 -5.43
N GLU A 271 -27.38 3.97 -4.26
CA GLU A 271 -26.26 4.79 -3.81
C GLU A 271 -24.98 4.46 -4.59
N ALA A 272 -24.13 5.45 -4.87
CA ALA A 272 -22.89 5.28 -5.63
C ALA A 272 -21.67 5.07 -4.72
N ILE A 273 -21.78 4.18 -3.74
CA ILE A 273 -20.70 3.86 -2.80
C ILE A 273 -19.42 3.42 -3.51
N GLU A 274 -19.54 2.72 -4.65
CA GLU A 274 -18.40 2.26 -5.43
C GLU A 274 -17.56 3.42 -5.97
N ILE A 275 -18.17 4.58 -6.23
CA ILE A 275 -17.46 5.79 -6.66
C ILE A 275 -16.61 6.36 -5.51
N GLY A 276 -17.15 6.32 -4.28
CA GLY A 276 -16.40 6.69 -3.08
C GLY A 276 -15.20 5.76 -2.82
N LEU A 277 -15.40 4.45 -2.96
CA LEU A 277 -14.32 3.47 -2.84
C LEU A 277 -13.30 3.56 -3.98
N TRP A 278 -13.76 3.87 -5.20
CA TRP A 278 -12.88 4.15 -6.33
C TRP A 278 -11.99 5.36 -6.07
N HIS A 279 -12.54 6.45 -5.53
CA HIS A 279 -11.76 7.61 -5.13
C HIS A 279 -10.74 7.28 -4.04
N ALA A 280 -11.11 6.50 -3.03
CA ALA A 280 -10.17 6.04 -2.01
C ALA A 280 -9.03 5.18 -2.61
N ASN A 281 -9.31 4.37 -3.63
CA ASN A 281 -8.27 3.64 -4.35
C ASN A 281 -7.34 4.58 -5.13
N GLU A 282 -7.88 5.57 -5.84
CA GLU A 282 -7.06 6.57 -6.56
C GLU A 282 -6.16 7.37 -5.60
N GLU A 283 -6.69 7.81 -4.46
CA GLU A 283 -5.91 8.53 -3.46
C GLU A 283 -4.82 7.63 -2.85
N ASN A 284 -5.10 6.33 -2.66
CA ASN A 284 -4.12 5.36 -2.18
C ASN A 284 -3.01 5.07 -3.21
N GLU A 285 -3.30 5.18 -4.50
CA GLU A 285 -2.28 5.09 -5.56
C GLU A 285 -1.33 6.30 -5.54
N ARG A 286 -1.80 7.46 -5.10
CA ARG A 286 -0.99 8.68 -4.97
C ARG A 286 -0.09 8.64 -3.73
N GLU A 287 -0.68 8.35 -2.59
CA GLU A 287 0.02 8.21 -1.32
C GLU A 287 -0.79 7.27 -0.43
N ASN A 288 -0.11 6.38 0.30
CA ASN A 288 -0.76 5.28 0.99
C ASN A 288 -1.84 5.76 1.98
N ILE A 289 -3.04 5.19 1.88
CA ILE A 289 -4.11 5.37 2.86
C ILE A 289 -4.05 4.20 3.84
N THR A 290 -4.06 4.53 5.13
CA THR A 290 -3.99 3.53 6.21
C THR A 290 -5.34 2.89 6.50
N GLN A 291 -6.43 3.63 6.32
CA GLN A 291 -7.78 3.16 6.61
C GLN A 291 -8.85 3.94 5.84
N VAL A 292 -9.97 3.27 5.62
CA VAL A 292 -11.21 3.86 5.10
C VAL A 292 -12.31 3.60 6.12
N ILE A 293 -12.95 4.66 6.61
CA ILE A 293 -14.09 4.61 7.51
C ILE A 293 -15.33 4.91 6.70
N LEU A 294 -16.30 3.99 6.68
CA LEU A 294 -17.57 4.16 5.99
C LEU A 294 -18.66 4.56 6.99
N ILE A 295 -19.30 5.70 6.78
CA ILE A 295 -20.42 6.22 7.56
C ILE A 295 -21.69 6.11 6.69
N VAL A 296 -22.52 5.11 6.97
CA VAL A 296 -23.74 4.77 6.23
C VAL A 296 -24.89 4.41 7.17
N ALA A 297 -26.13 4.48 6.66
CA ALA A 297 -27.34 4.13 7.40
C ALA A 297 -27.62 2.61 7.47
N GLU A 298 -27.02 1.78 6.59
CA GLU A 298 -27.26 0.33 6.54
C GLU A 298 -26.01 -0.52 6.81
N GLN A 299 -26.23 -1.69 7.42
CA GLN A 299 -25.21 -2.67 7.80
C GLN A 299 -24.40 -3.16 6.58
N THR A 300 -23.09 -2.92 6.60
CA THR A 300 -22.16 -3.58 5.66
C THR A 300 -21.14 -4.41 6.44
N GLY A 301 -20.58 -5.46 5.84
CA GLY A 301 -19.87 -6.56 6.50
C GLY A 301 -18.49 -6.25 7.14
N GLY A 302 -18.37 -5.17 7.90
CA GLY A 302 -17.21 -4.80 8.73
C GLY A 302 -17.53 -4.76 10.24
N ARG A 303 -16.69 -4.09 11.05
CA ARG A 303 -17.05 -3.80 12.45
C ARG A 303 -18.18 -2.76 12.46
N CYS A 304 -19.39 -3.23 12.73
CA CYS A 304 -20.59 -2.40 12.77
C CYS A 304 -20.98 -2.11 14.21
N GLU A 305 -20.98 -0.83 14.58
CA GLU A 305 -21.57 -0.34 15.83
C GLU A 305 -22.89 0.35 15.47
N MET A 306 -23.97 0.00 16.18
CA MET A 306 -25.27 0.60 15.95
C MET A 306 -25.26 2.05 16.45
N LEU A 307 -25.45 3.00 15.54
CA LEU A 307 -25.50 4.41 15.88
C LEU A 307 -26.94 4.88 15.93
N ASP A 308 -27.42 5.27 17.11
CA ASP A 308 -28.69 6.00 17.20
C ASP A 308 -28.46 7.46 16.81
N ILE A 309 -28.76 7.76 15.54
CA ILE A 309 -28.56 9.07 14.93
C ILE A 309 -29.45 10.15 15.58
N ASN A 310 -30.49 9.78 16.34
CA ASN A 310 -31.42 10.74 16.95
C ASN A 310 -31.07 11.11 18.40
N SER A 311 -30.19 10.38 19.08
CA SER A 311 -29.82 10.64 20.48
C SER A 311 -28.55 11.48 20.62
N SER A 312 -28.43 12.26 21.69
CA SER A 312 -27.19 13.00 22.01
C SER A 312 -26.00 12.06 22.27
N SER A 313 -26.27 10.82 22.69
CA SER A 313 -25.26 9.76 22.82
C SER A 313 -24.71 9.32 21.46
N GLY A 314 -25.51 9.33 20.38
CA GLY A 314 -25.03 8.97 19.04
C GLY A 314 -23.87 9.83 18.51
N SER A 315 -23.89 11.16 18.70
CA SER A 315 -22.75 12.00 18.30
C SER A 315 -21.49 11.70 19.11
N GLN A 316 -21.66 11.35 20.38
CA GLN A 316 -20.57 11.02 21.27
C GLN A 316 -19.95 9.65 20.90
N MET A 317 -20.78 8.66 20.58
CA MET A 317 -20.36 7.36 20.06
C MET A 317 -19.60 7.48 18.74
N LEU A 318 -20.08 8.31 17.81
CA LEU A 318 -19.39 8.55 16.53
C LEU A 318 -18.01 9.19 16.76
N THR A 319 -17.94 10.18 17.64
CA THR A 319 -16.69 10.85 18.02
C THR A 319 -15.70 9.84 18.57
N ASP A 320 -16.13 9.00 19.51
CA ASP A 320 -15.27 8.01 20.15
C ASP A 320 -14.80 6.96 19.14
N LEU A 321 -15.70 6.44 18.30
CA LEU A 321 -15.37 5.40 17.33
C LEU A 321 -14.31 5.86 16.33
N ILE A 322 -14.49 7.06 15.74
CA ILE A 322 -13.54 7.60 14.78
C ILE A 322 -12.21 7.93 15.46
N THR A 323 -12.25 8.53 16.65
CA THR A 323 -11.03 8.92 17.38
C THR A 323 -10.23 7.70 17.80
N GLU A 324 -10.89 6.64 18.29
CA GLU A 324 -10.24 5.38 18.66
C GLU A 324 -9.56 4.72 17.46
N GLU A 325 -10.21 4.68 16.28
CA GLU A 325 -9.60 4.06 15.10
C GLU A 325 -8.45 4.89 14.52
N ILE A 326 -8.52 6.23 14.59
CA ILE A 326 -7.37 7.09 14.27
C ILE A 326 -6.20 6.78 15.21
N LEU A 327 -6.43 6.80 16.53
CA LEU A 327 -5.40 6.51 17.53
C LEU A 327 -4.82 5.10 17.39
N ARG A 328 -5.67 4.11 17.10
CA ARG A 328 -5.25 2.72 16.85
C ARG A 328 -4.29 2.64 15.68
N ASN A 329 -4.59 3.33 14.57
CA ASN A 329 -3.74 3.33 13.39
C ASN A 329 -2.48 4.18 13.56
N VAL A 330 -2.55 5.33 14.23
CA VAL A 330 -1.36 6.11 14.61
C VAL A 330 -0.43 5.32 15.53
N GLY A 331 -0.97 4.51 16.45
CA GLY A 331 -0.12 3.68 17.31
C GLY A 331 0.40 2.40 16.65
N GLY A 332 -0.09 2.05 15.45
CA GLY A 332 0.21 0.79 14.79
C GLY A 332 -0.03 -0.45 15.66
N SER A 333 0.66 -1.55 15.36
CA SER A 333 0.54 -2.81 16.11
C SER A 333 1.17 -2.77 17.52
N THR A 334 1.98 -1.75 17.81
CA THR A 334 2.80 -1.69 19.03
C THR A 334 2.18 -0.80 20.11
N LYS A 335 1.66 0.37 19.72
CA LYS A 335 1.10 1.39 20.64
C LYS A 335 -0.39 1.65 20.45
N GLY A 336 -1.02 1.12 19.38
CA GLY A 336 -2.41 1.44 19.03
C GLY A 336 -3.42 1.13 20.14
N ASN A 337 -3.31 -0.03 20.78
CA ASN A 337 -4.19 -0.38 21.91
C ASN A 337 -3.95 0.53 23.13
N ALA A 338 -2.70 0.88 23.42
CA ALA A 338 -2.38 1.74 24.56
C ALA A 338 -2.93 3.16 24.37
N LEU A 339 -2.90 3.70 23.15
CA LEU A 339 -3.49 5.01 22.83
C LEU A 339 -5.02 4.99 22.99
N VAL A 340 -5.67 3.91 22.54
CA VAL A 340 -7.12 3.73 22.72
C VAL A 340 -7.49 3.60 24.20
N GLU A 341 -6.70 2.87 25.00
CA GLU A 341 -6.92 2.77 26.45
C GLU A 341 -6.73 4.12 27.16
N ALA A 342 -5.72 4.90 26.78
CA ALA A 342 -5.51 6.26 27.28
C ALA A 342 -6.69 7.16 26.94
N TYR A 343 -7.16 7.12 25.69
CA TYR A 343 -8.36 7.83 25.26
C TYR A 343 -9.58 7.49 26.12
N ARG A 344 -9.86 6.19 26.28
CA ARG A 344 -11.00 5.73 27.07
C ARG A 344 -10.90 6.17 28.53
N LYS A 345 -9.70 6.18 29.11
CA LYS A 345 -9.53 6.61 30.50
C LYS A 345 -9.90 8.09 30.72
N ILE A 346 -9.69 8.95 29.72
CA ILE A 346 -9.94 10.39 29.83
C ILE A 346 -11.36 10.74 29.39
N PHE A 347 -11.85 10.12 28.33
CA PHE A 347 -13.07 10.56 27.64
C PHE A 347 -14.24 9.57 27.69
N HIS A 348 -14.03 8.31 28.10
CA HIS A 348 -15.12 7.33 28.13
C HIS A 348 -16.13 7.70 29.23
N LYS A 349 -17.37 7.99 28.82
CA LYS A 349 -18.53 8.03 29.70
C LYS A 349 -19.40 6.85 29.31
N ASP A 350 -19.80 6.04 30.29
CA ASP A 350 -20.67 4.89 30.03
C ASP A 350 -21.95 5.36 29.33
N TYR A 351 -22.18 4.80 28.14
CA TYR A 351 -23.40 4.99 27.37
C TYR A 351 -24.51 4.17 28.04
N THR A 352 -25.21 4.78 29.00
CA THR A 352 -26.43 4.24 29.60
C THR A 352 -27.66 4.97 29.14
#